data_AF-A0A8H5TTF2-F1
#
_entry.id   AF-A0A8H5TTF2-F1
#
_cell.length_a   1.000
_cell.length_b   1.000
_cell.length_c   1.000
_cell.angle_alpha   90.00
_cell.angle_beta   90.00
_cell.angle_gamma   90.00
#
_symmetry.space_group_name_H-M   'P 1'
#
loop_
_entity.id
_entity.type
_entity.pdbx_description
1 polymer ?
#
loop_
_entity_poly.entity_id
_entity_poly.type
_entity_poly.pdbx_seq_one_letter_code
_entity_poly.pdbx_strand_id
1 'polypeptide(L)'
;MTIQQDLVEDLLASSKDGKVITANDLAEFRKKRIARQRADNPGLQYGAFEHDLACAEIALVLNVIGTGESVSCSYAKVFSQEERLPLEEGWMKGSFGIIELITKRNNIKKLIGMEF
;
A
#
# COMPACT_ATOMS: atom_id res chain seq x y z
N MET A 1 -1.92 14.75 -13.18
CA MET A 1 -0.94 13.67 -12.95
C MET A 1 -1.21 12.57 -13.95
N THR A 2 -0.18 11.97 -14.53
CA THR A 2 -0.35 10.81 -15.42
C THR A 2 -0.23 9.53 -14.59
N ILE A 3 -1.24 8.67 -14.66
CA ILE A 3 -1.22 7.37 -13.96
C ILE A 3 -0.15 6.48 -14.59
N GLN A 4 0.69 5.87 -13.75
CA GLN A 4 1.65 4.84 -14.17
C GLN A 4 0.94 3.49 -14.09
N GLN A 5 0.32 3.06 -15.19
CA GLN A 5 -0.52 1.86 -15.22
C GLN A 5 0.24 0.60 -14.83
N ASP A 6 1.50 0.48 -15.27
CA ASP A 6 2.40 -0.62 -14.94
C ASP A 6 2.60 -0.76 -13.41
N LEU A 7 2.71 0.35 -12.68
CA LEU A 7 2.86 0.29 -11.22
C LEU A 7 1.59 -0.15 -10.50
N VAL A 8 0.42 0.19 -11.06
CA VAL A 8 -0.85 -0.29 -10.51
C VAL A 8 -1.03 -1.77 -10.80
N GLU A 9 -0.65 -2.22 -12.00
CA GLU A 9 -0.66 -3.65 -12.35
C GLU A 9 0.28 -4.45 -11.44
N ASP A 10 1.51 -3.97 -11.19
CA ASP A 10 2.45 -4.60 -10.25
C ASP A 10 1.87 -4.67 -8.82
N LEU A 11 1.16 -3.62 -8.38
CA LEU A 11 0.47 -3.61 -7.08
C LEU A 11 -0.63 -4.68 -7.03
N LEU A 12 -1.49 -4.75 -8.04
CA LEU A 12 -2.57 -5.74 -8.09
C LEU A 12 -2.02 -7.17 -8.19
N ALA A 13 -0.94 -7.38 -8.94
CA ALA A 13 -0.25 -8.66 -9.06
C ALA A 13 0.45 -9.11 -7.77
N SER A 14 0.56 -8.25 -6.75
CA SER A 14 1.08 -8.65 -5.43
C SER A 14 0.11 -9.55 -4.66
N SER A 15 -1.19 -9.55 -5.01
CA SER A 15 -2.16 -10.47 -4.44
C SER A 15 -1.83 -11.92 -4.80
N LYS A 16 -1.68 -12.77 -3.79
CA LYS A 16 -1.37 -14.20 -3.97
C LYS A 16 -2.55 -15.00 -4.53
N ASP A 17 -3.79 -14.53 -4.30
CA ASP A 17 -5.02 -15.19 -4.74
C ASP A 17 -5.77 -14.43 -5.84
N GLY A 18 -5.26 -13.27 -6.26
CA GLY A 18 -5.86 -12.37 -7.24
C GLY A 18 -7.14 -11.66 -6.77
N LYS A 19 -7.52 -11.81 -5.49
CA LYS A 19 -8.77 -11.27 -4.93
C LYS A 19 -8.49 -10.22 -3.88
N VAL A 20 -7.56 -10.49 -2.96
CA VAL A 20 -7.21 -9.57 -1.87
C VAL A 20 -5.70 -9.37 -1.78
N ILE A 21 -5.30 -8.15 -1.44
CA ILE A 21 -3.92 -7.80 -1.15
C ILE A 21 -3.81 -7.67 0.36
N THR A 22 -3.01 -8.53 0.99
CA THR A 22 -2.82 -8.52 2.45
C THR A 22 -1.73 -7.52 2.86
N ALA A 23 -1.64 -7.21 4.15
CA ALA A 23 -0.54 -6.43 4.71
C ALA A 23 0.85 -7.03 4.38
N ASN A 24 0.97 -8.36 4.35
CA ASN A 24 2.21 -9.05 3.97
C ASN A 24 2.53 -8.85 2.48
N ASP A 25 1.52 -8.95 1.61
CA ASP A 25 1.71 -8.72 0.17
C ASP A 25 2.16 -7.29 -0.12
N LEU A 26 1.56 -6.29 0.56
CA LEU A 26 1.98 -4.89 0.46
C LEU A 26 3.39 -4.65 1.00
N ALA A 27 3.79 -5.33 2.08
CA ALA A 27 5.14 -5.26 2.62
C ALA A 27 6.18 -5.87 1.65
N GLU A 28 5.88 -7.04 1.07
CA GLU A 28 6.71 -7.67 0.03
C GLU A 28 6.79 -6.80 -1.23
N PHE A 29 5.67 -6.25 -1.69
CA PHE A 29 5.62 -5.33 -2.82
C PHE A 29 6.46 -4.08 -2.56
N ARG A 30 6.34 -3.46 -1.38
CA ARG A 30 7.14 -2.28 -1.02
C ARG A 30 8.64 -2.58 -1.02
N LYS A 31 9.06 -3.73 -0.49
CA LYS A 31 10.47 -4.19 -0.56
C LYS A 31 10.96 -4.29 -2.01
N LYS A 32 10.18 -4.94 -2.89
CA LYS A 32 10.49 -5.05 -4.32
C LYS A 32 10.59 -3.68 -5.00
N ARG A 33 9.64 -2.78 -4.72
CA ARG A 33 9.63 -1.41 -5.28
C ARG A 33 10.86 -0.61 -4.88
N ILE A 34 11.28 -0.67 -3.63
CA ILE A 34 12.46 0.06 -3.15
C ILE A 34 13.73 -0.52 -3.76
N ALA A 35 13.85 -1.84 -3.83
CA ALA A 35 14.99 -2.50 -4.49
C ALA A 35 15.12 -2.07 -5.95
N ARG A 36 13.98 -2.07 -6.69
CA ARG A 36 13.93 -1.59 -8.08
C ARG A 36 14.29 -0.11 -8.18
N GLN A 37 13.72 0.75 -7.33
CA GLN A 37 14.05 2.18 -7.35
C GLN A 37 15.52 2.45 -7.03
N ARG A 38 16.15 1.68 -6.12
CA ARG A 38 17.59 1.80 -5.83
C ARG A 38 18.46 1.40 -7.02
N ALA A 39 18.03 0.42 -7.81
CA ALA A 39 18.75 -0.01 -9.01
C ALA A 39 18.58 0.99 -10.17
N ASP A 40 17.35 1.47 -10.37
CA ASP A 40 16.97 2.24 -11.56
C ASP A 40 17.17 3.75 -11.40
N ASN A 41 17.23 4.27 -10.16
CA ASN A 41 17.32 5.69 -9.86
C ASN A 41 18.52 6.01 -8.95
N PRO A 42 19.67 6.41 -9.52
CA PRO A 42 20.86 6.83 -8.76
C PRO A 42 20.61 8.03 -7.82
N GLY A 43 19.58 8.84 -8.10
CA GLY A 43 19.18 9.98 -7.28
C GLY A 43 18.13 9.66 -6.23
N LEU A 44 17.84 8.38 -5.96
CA LEU A 44 16.81 8.00 -5.00
C LEU A 44 17.16 8.48 -3.59
N GLN A 45 16.27 9.30 -3.03
CA GLN A 45 16.24 9.60 -1.60
C GLN A 45 15.24 8.66 -0.92
N TYR A 46 15.76 7.73 -0.11
CA TYR A 46 14.92 6.80 0.64
C TYR A 46 15.61 6.42 1.96
N GLY A 47 15.39 7.25 2.98
CA GLY A 47 15.88 7.06 4.34
C GLY A 47 14.76 6.72 5.33
N ALA A 48 15.03 6.96 6.62
CA ALA A 48 14.11 6.62 7.70
C ALA A 48 12.76 7.36 7.59
N PHE A 49 12.77 8.62 7.13
CA PHE A 49 11.56 9.43 6.99
C PHE A 49 10.68 8.95 5.83
N GLU A 50 11.26 8.77 4.64
CA GLU A 50 10.53 8.27 3.47
C GLU A 50 9.99 6.86 3.72
N HIS A 51 10.73 6.04 4.46
CA HIS A 51 10.26 4.74 4.89
C HIS A 51 9.06 4.82 5.85
N ASP A 52 9.08 5.71 6.85
CA ASP A 52 7.95 5.87 7.78
C ASP A 52 6.70 6.32 7.02
N LEU A 53 6.84 7.28 6.10
CA LEU A 53 5.74 7.77 5.26
C LEU A 53 5.19 6.66 4.35
N ALA A 54 6.06 5.91 3.67
CA ALA A 54 5.66 4.79 2.83
C ALA A 54 4.90 3.69 3.59
N CYS A 55 5.27 3.46 4.87
CA CYS A 55 4.53 2.53 5.74
C CYS A 55 3.18 3.11 6.18
N ALA A 56 3.11 4.42 6.40
CA ALA A 56 1.87 5.10 6.74
C ALA A 56 0.87 5.09 5.57
N GLU A 57 1.33 5.22 4.32
CA GLU A 57 0.50 5.07 3.13
C GLU A 57 -0.14 3.67 3.04
N ILE A 58 0.64 2.61 3.29
CA ILE A 58 0.12 1.23 3.32
C ILE A 58 -0.93 1.10 4.43
N ALA A 59 -0.65 1.63 5.62
CA ALA A 59 -1.59 1.62 6.72
C ALA A 59 -2.88 2.40 6.39
N LEU A 60 -2.78 3.50 5.66
CA LEU A 60 -3.93 4.28 5.21
C LEU A 60 -4.78 3.49 4.22
N VAL A 61 -4.16 2.88 3.20
CA VAL A 61 -4.86 2.03 2.22
C VAL A 61 -5.63 0.91 2.93
N LEU A 62 -4.96 0.20 3.85
CA LEU A 62 -5.57 -0.91 4.58
C LEU A 62 -6.74 -0.47 5.46
N ASN A 63 -6.67 0.70 6.10
CA ASN A 63 -7.73 1.18 7.00
C ASN A 63 -8.86 1.92 6.29
N VAL A 64 -8.57 2.64 5.20
CA VAL A 64 -9.57 3.46 4.49
C VAL A 64 -10.40 2.60 3.56
N ILE A 65 -9.76 1.90 2.64
CA ILE A 65 -10.42 1.11 1.60
C ILE A 65 -10.38 -0.39 1.86
N GLY A 66 -9.72 -0.82 2.94
CA GLY A 66 -9.61 -2.23 3.32
C GLY A 66 -10.34 -2.56 4.62
N THR A 67 -9.95 -3.70 5.20
CA THR A 67 -10.45 -4.21 6.48
C THR A 67 -9.48 -3.98 7.64
N GLY A 68 -8.43 -3.19 7.43
CA GLY A 68 -7.27 -3.07 8.31
C GLY A 68 -6.22 -4.17 8.08
N GLU A 69 -6.61 -5.37 7.63
CA GLU A 69 -5.68 -6.49 7.38
C GLU A 69 -5.44 -6.75 5.88
N SER A 70 -6.42 -6.43 5.05
CA SER A 70 -6.36 -6.62 3.60
C SER A 70 -7.22 -5.61 2.86
N VAL A 71 -7.00 -5.48 1.55
CA VAL A 71 -7.82 -4.68 0.64
C VAL A 71 -8.21 -5.54 -0.57
N SER A 72 -9.44 -5.42 -1.06
CA SER A 72 -9.87 -6.09 -2.29
C SER A 72 -9.10 -5.54 -3.50
N CYS A 73 -8.72 -6.40 -4.45
CA CYS A 73 -8.06 -5.97 -5.68
C CYS A 73 -8.94 -5.00 -6.49
N SER A 74 -10.26 -5.20 -6.48
CA SER A 74 -11.21 -4.28 -7.13
C SER A 74 -11.17 -2.88 -6.49
N TYR A 75 -11.13 -2.82 -5.15
CA TYR A 75 -11.05 -1.57 -4.40
C TYR A 75 -9.72 -0.84 -4.66
N ALA A 76 -8.60 -1.58 -4.58
CA ALA A 76 -7.28 -1.02 -4.83
C ALA A 76 -7.13 -0.50 -6.27
N LYS A 77 -7.71 -1.19 -7.26
CA LYS A 77 -7.70 -0.78 -8.67
C LYS A 77 -8.41 0.55 -8.86
N VAL A 78 -9.67 0.64 -8.45
CA VAL A 78 -10.50 1.84 -8.63
C VAL A 78 -9.93 3.02 -7.87
N PHE A 79 -9.50 2.80 -6.63
CA PHE A 79 -8.90 3.85 -5.81
C PHE A 79 -7.61 4.40 -6.45
N SER A 80 -6.80 3.55 -7.09
CA SER A 80 -5.52 3.98 -7.69
C SER A 80 -5.65 4.51 -9.11
N GLN A 81 -6.60 4.01 -9.91
CA GLN A 81 -6.75 4.36 -11.33
C GLN A 81 -7.80 5.44 -11.58
N GLU A 82 -8.84 5.50 -10.76
CA GLU A 82 -9.95 6.46 -10.95
C GLU A 82 -9.93 7.56 -9.89
N GLU A 83 -9.03 7.48 -8.89
CA GLU A 83 -9.00 8.37 -7.72
C GLU A 83 -10.38 8.47 -7.03
N ARG A 84 -11.16 7.37 -7.09
CA ARG A 84 -12.54 7.28 -6.63
C ARG A 84 -12.67 6.30 -5.46
N LEU A 85 -13.58 6.59 -4.53
CA LEU A 85 -13.94 5.63 -3.48
C LEU A 85 -14.74 4.45 -4.07
N PRO A 86 -14.50 3.19 -3.65
CA PRO A 86 -15.03 2.01 -4.33
C PRO A 86 -16.51 1.67 -3.99
N LEU A 87 -17.38 2.68 -4.01
CA LEU A 87 -18.80 2.55 -3.61
C LEU A 87 -19.56 1.56 -4.50
N GLU A 88 -19.29 1.57 -5.82
CA GLU A 88 -19.92 0.68 -6.80
C GLU A 88 -19.46 -0.78 -6.63
N GLU A 89 -18.25 -0.95 -6.09
CA GLU A 89 -17.63 -2.24 -5.81
C GLU A 89 -18.11 -2.83 -4.47
N GLY A 90 -18.89 -2.07 -3.69
CA GLY A 90 -19.46 -2.48 -2.41
C GLY A 90 -18.66 -2.03 -1.18
N TRP A 91 -17.69 -1.12 -1.36
CA TRP A 91 -17.02 -0.50 -0.22
C TRP A 91 -18.00 0.37 0.57
N MET A 92 -17.92 0.27 1.90
CA MET A 92 -18.67 1.11 2.82
C MET A 92 -17.69 1.90 3.68
N LYS A 93 -18.05 3.15 3.97
CA LYS A 93 -17.24 4.03 4.81
C LYS A 93 -17.05 3.43 6.20
N GLY A 94 -15.82 3.05 6.51
CA GLY A 94 -15.38 2.76 7.87
C GLY A 94 -15.06 4.03 8.66
N SER A 95 -14.87 3.86 9.96
CA SER A 95 -14.24 4.85 10.82
C SER A 95 -12.97 4.22 11.38
N PHE A 96 -11.85 4.93 11.33
CA PHE A 96 -10.62 4.54 11.99
C PHE A 96 -10.00 5.73 12.72
N GLY A 97 -9.31 5.44 13.81
CA GLY A 97 -8.65 6.44 14.64
C GLY A 97 -7.16 6.62 14.32
N ILE A 98 -6.58 7.70 14.82
CA ILE A 98 -5.14 7.94 14.70
C ILE A 98 -4.30 6.85 15.40
N ILE A 99 -4.82 6.26 16.48
CA ILE A 99 -4.17 5.16 17.20
C ILE A 99 -4.09 3.91 16.32
N GLU A 100 -5.16 3.57 15.60
CA GLU A 100 -5.19 2.43 14.69
C GLU A 100 -4.24 2.64 13.51
N LEU A 101 -4.21 3.86 12.96
CA LEU A 101 -3.26 4.22 11.90
C LEU A 101 -1.80 4.05 12.36
N ILE A 102 -1.44 4.61 13.52
CA ILE A 102 -0.08 4.51 14.09
C ILE A 102 0.28 3.06 14.37
N THR A 103 -0.65 2.29 14.94
CA THR A 103 -0.46 0.87 15.24
C THR A 103 -0.22 0.07 13.97
N LYS A 104 -1.05 0.27 12.95
CA LYS A 104 -0.91 -0.42 11.66
C LYS A 104 0.39 -0.04 10.97
N ARG A 105 0.76 1.25 10.93
CA ARG A 105 2.06 1.70 10.41
C ARG A 105 3.23 0.98 11.09
N ASN A 106 3.24 0.91 12.42
CA ASN A 106 4.30 0.24 13.17
C ASN A 106 4.36 -1.27 12.85
N ASN A 107 3.21 -1.91 12.63
CA ASN A 107 3.15 -3.31 12.20
C ASN A 107 3.71 -3.48 10.79
N ILE A 108 3.37 -2.59 9.85
CA ILE A 108 3.93 -2.60 8.48
C ILE A 108 5.45 -2.42 8.50
N LYS A 109 5.99 -1.52 9.33
CA LYS A 109 7.44 -1.36 9.52
C LYS A 109 8.12 -2.67 9.93
N LYS A 110 7.54 -3.38 10.90
CA LYS A 110 8.04 -4.69 11.34
C LYS A 110 7.98 -5.74 10.23
N LEU A 111 6.90 -5.79 9.44
CA LEU A 111 6.77 -6.74 8.32
C LEU A 111 7.77 -6.45 7.18
N ILE A 112 8.05 -5.18 6.93
CA ILE A 112 9.05 -4.78 5.95
C ILE A 112 10.45 -5.12 6.48
N GLY A 113 10.74 -4.85 7.76
CA GLY A 113 11.96 -5.28 8.43
C GLY A 113 13.23 -4.61 7.88
N MET A 114 13.10 -3.38 7.39
CA MET A 114 14.25 -2.58 6.95
C MET A 114 14.66 -1.61 8.05
N GLU A 115 15.97 -1.53 8.29
CA GLU A 115 16.60 -0.56 9.18
C GLU A 115 17.22 0.56 8.35
N PHE A 116 17.20 1.79 8.87
CA PHE A 116 17.68 3.02 8.20
C PHE A 116 18.63 3.81 9.09
#